data_AF-A0A674C3X1-F1
#
_entry.id   AF-A0A674C3X1-F1
#
_cell.length_a   1.000
_cell.length_b   1.000
_cell.length_c   1.000
_cell.angle_alpha   90.00
_cell.angle_beta   90.00
_cell.angle_gamma   90.00
#
_symmetry.space_group_name_H-M   'P 1'
#
loop_
_entity.id
_entity.type
_entity.pdbx_description
1 polymer ?
#
loop_
_entity_poly.entity_id
_entity_poly.type
_entity_poly.pdbx_seq_one_letter_code
_entity_poly.pdbx_strand_id
1 'polypeptide(L)'
;MLHLTVGRLGCLLSRRAVVALTNSCARMSSHSHHEVSDQVDMSQPMYWDRLDTPLPDRAWIDVLDSKDKSLKQKEKGPWTALSKEEKIASSENVLSHSFSFYSLSSLYRLKFNHTYPEMKKPSHEWKTVIGGMFIFFGITGLVVFWQGHYVYPPQPHTFGEEWQAKQVQRMLDMRVNPIEGFSAKWDYKNKQWK
;
A
#
# COMPACT_ATOMS: atom_id res chain seq x y z
N MET A 1 37.41 35.05 43.75
CA MET A 1 36.27 35.98 43.60
C MET A 1 35.42 35.53 42.41
N LEU A 2 34.15 35.18 42.68
CA LEU A 2 32.92 35.35 41.85
C LEU A 2 32.99 34.89 40.36
N HIS A 3 32.11 34.09 39.78
CA HIS A 3 30.75 33.67 40.14
C HIS A 3 30.39 32.48 39.22
N LEU A 4 29.85 31.40 39.77
CA LEU A 4 29.19 30.32 39.03
C LEU A 4 27.82 30.83 38.56
N THR A 5 27.55 30.74 37.25
CA THR A 5 26.21 31.01 36.70
C THR A 5 25.55 29.67 36.36
N VAL A 6 24.69 29.21 37.27
CA VAL A 6 23.75 28.11 37.03
C VAL A 6 22.62 28.63 36.15
N GLY A 7 22.59 28.20 34.89
CA GLY A 7 21.47 28.38 33.98
C GLY A 7 20.59 27.13 33.96
N ARG A 8 19.43 27.20 34.63
CA ARG A 8 18.38 26.18 34.61
C ARG A 8 17.25 26.70 33.73
N LEU A 9 16.87 26.02 32.63
CA LEU A 9 15.50 25.94 32.12
C LEU A 9 15.42 25.21 30.76
N GLY A 10 14.48 24.26 30.64
CA GLY A 10 13.89 23.89 29.34
C GLY A 10 14.02 22.44 28.89
N CYS A 11 13.69 21.45 29.73
CA CYS A 11 13.47 20.08 29.23
C CYS A 11 12.02 19.95 28.72
N LEU A 12 11.78 20.24 27.44
CA LEU A 12 10.53 19.90 26.76
C LEU A 12 10.65 18.48 26.20
N LEU A 13 10.32 17.49 27.04
CA LEU A 13 10.07 16.13 26.58
C LEU A 13 8.77 16.12 25.76
N SER A 14 8.90 16.39 24.46
CA SER A 14 7.83 16.17 23.49
C SER A 14 7.58 14.67 23.37
N ARG A 15 6.49 14.21 23.99
CA ARG A 15 5.95 12.86 23.85
C ARG A 15 5.44 12.70 22.41
N ARG A 16 6.31 12.31 21.48
CA ARG A 16 5.87 11.82 20.15
C ARG A 16 5.38 10.39 20.32
N ALA A 17 4.06 10.25 20.45
CA ALA A 17 3.39 8.98 20.19
C ALA A 17 3.64 8.62 18.72
N VAL A 18 4.43 7.57 18.50
CA VAL A 18 4.55 6.93 17.19
C VAL A 18 3.24 6.19 16.97
N VAL A 19 2.37 6.76 16.14
CA VAL A 19 1.24 6.02 15.56
C VAL A 19 1.83 5.06 14.54
N ALA A 20 1.91 3.78 14.90
CA ALA A 20 2.21 2.72 13.96
C ALA A 20 1.04 2.61 12.97
N LEU A 21 1.20 3.17 11.78
CA LEU A 21 0.26 2.97 10.66
C LEU A 21 0.51 1.60 10.05
N THR A 22 0.05 0.54 10.72
CA THR A 22 -0.18 -0.74 10.06
C THR A 22 -1.51 -0.64 9.32
N ASN A 23 -1.48 -0.20 8.07
CA ASN A 23 -2.62 -0.34 7.16
C ASN A 23 -2.73 -1.81 6.72
N SER A 24 -3.20 -2.67 7.61
CA SER A 24 -3.90 -3.89 7.19
C SER A 24 -5.38 -3.51 7.09
N CYS A 25 -5.86 -3.30 5.87
CA CYS A 25 -7.26 -3.02 5.59
C CYS A 25 -8.08 -4.30 5.77
N ALA A 26 -8.31 -4.70 7.02
CA ALA A 26 -9.43 -5.54 7.41
C ALA A 26 -10.34 -4.63 8.24
N ARG A 27 -11.24 -3.89 7.59
CA ARG A 27 -12.29 -3.17 8.32
C ARG A 27 -13.25 -4.21 8.86
N MET A 28 -13.03 -4.61 10.10
CA MET A 28 -13.96 -5.42 10.87
C MET A 28 -15.07 -4.49 11.36
N SER A 29 -16.24 -4.64 10.79
CA SER A 29 -17.43 -3.86 11.12
C SER A 29 -18.31 -4.69 12.04
N SER A 30 -18.28 -4.37 13.33
CA SER A 30 -19.29 -4.79 14.30
C SER A 30 -20.51 -3.88 14.15
N HIS A 31 -21.69 -4.46 14.03
CA HIS A 31 -22.94 -3.72 13.93
C HIS A 31 -23.37 -3.12 15.26
N SER A 32 -23.01 -1.86 15.48
CA SER A 32 -23.85 -0.87 16.17
C SER A 32 -23.32 0.52 15.82
N HIS A 33 -24.11 1.32 15.10
CA HIS A 33 -23.72 2.70 14.75
C HIS A 33 -23.67 3.64 15.97
N HIS A 34 -23.74 3.11 17.20
CA HIS A 34 -23.63 3.86 18.45
C HIS A 34 -23.22 3.00 19.66
N GLU A 35 -22.37 1.98 19.47
CA GLU A 35 -21.82 1.24 20.62
C GLU A 35 -20.42 0.72 20.32
N VAL A 36 -19.59 0.65 21.36
CA VAL A 36 -18.22 0.14 21.34
C VAL A 36 -18.21 -1.20 20.60
N SER A 37 -17.29 -1.40 19.65
CA SER A 37 -17.15 -2.70 18.99
C SER A 37 -16.82 -3.76 20.04
N ASP A 38 -17.80 -4.58 20.40
CA ASP A 38 -17.57 -5.72 21.29
C ASP A 38 -16.47 -6.59 20.70
N GLN A 39 -15.60 -7.15 21.56
CA GLN A 39 -14.61 -8.11 21.09
C GLN A 39 -15.34 -9.27 20.39
N VAL A 40 -15.06 -9.43 19.11
CA VAL A 40 -15.74 -10.39 18.25
C VAL A 40 -15.39 -11.80 18.72
N ASP A 41 -16.41 -12.60 19.01
CA ASP A 41 -16.26 -14.03 19.31
C ASP A 41 -15.78 -14.77 18.04
N MET A 42 -14.49 -15.10 18.01
CA MET A 42 -13.85 -15.77 16.88
C MET A 42 -14.23 -17.25 16.74
N SER A 43 -15.01 -17.82 17.67
CA SER A 43 -15.53 -19.19 17.58
C SER A 43 -16.77 -19.29 16.70
N GLN A 44 -17.43 -18.16 16.41
CA GLN A 44 -18.61 -18.10 15.56
C GLN A 44 -18.26 -17.75 14.11
N PRO A 45 -19.09 -18.15 13.13
CA PRO A 45 -18.93 -17.72 11.74
C PRO A 45 -18.94 -16.18 11.64
N MET A 46 -18.02 -15.64 10.85
CA MET A 46 -17.86 -14.20 10.66
C MET A 46 -18.23 -13.82 9.22
N TYR A 47 -18.89 -12.67 9.07
CA TYR A 47 -19.24 -12.12 7.77
C TYR A 47 -17.99 -11.58 7.06
N TRP A 48 -17.69 -12.05 5.84
CA TRP A 48 -16.62 -11.51 4.97
C TRP A 48 -17.10 -11.30 3.53
N ASP A 49 -16.78 -10.13 2.97
CA ASP A 49 -16.95 -9.84 1.54
C ASP A 49 -15.74 -10.39 0.77
N ARG A 50 -15.88 -11.55 0.11
CA ARG A 50 -14.84 -12.08 -0.78
C ARG A 50 -15.38 -12.55 -2.12
N LEU A 51 -14.53 -12.48 -3.14
CA LEU A 51 -14.91 -12.81 -4.52
C LEU A 51 -15.02 -14.32 -4.76
N ASP A 52 -14.26 -15.12 -4.01
CA ASP A 52 -14.23 -16.59 -4.05
C ASP A 52 -15.39 -17.23 -3.28
N THR A 53 -15.85 -16.59 -2.20
CA THR A 53 -17.01 -17.03 -1.41
C THR A 53 -18.19 -16.06 -1.62
N PRO A 54 -18.97 -16.21 -2.71
CA PRO A 54 -20.09 -15.32 -3.05
C PRO A 54 -21.18 -15.27 -1.97
N LEU A 55 -21.30 -16.34 -1.19
CA LEU A 55 -22.32 -16.53 -0.17
C LEU A 55 -21.62 -16.74 1.18
N PRO A 56 -21.48 -15.70 2.01
CA PRO A 56 -20.89 -15.84 3.33
C PRO A 56 -21.81 -16.62 4.27
N ASP A 57 -21.21 -17.30 5.25
CA ASP A 57 -21.91 -18.16 6.22
C ASP A 57 -22.85 -17.38 7.15
N ARG A 58 -22.54 -16.09 7.35
CA ARG A 58 -23.30 -15.15 8.18
C ARG A 58 -23.85 -14.02 7.30
N ALA A 59 -24.97 -13.43 7.68
CA ALA A 59 -25.48 -12.23 7.01
C ALA A 59 -24.72 -10.99 7.49
N TRP A 60 -24.77 -9.91 6.70
CA TRP A 60 -24.22 -8.63 7.14
C TRP A 60 -24.97 -8.11 8.38
N ILE A 61 -26.30 -8.03 8.33
CA ILE A 61 -27.14 -7.59 9.44
C ILE A 61 -27.87 -8.79 10.05
N ASP A 62 -27.53 -9.15 11.29
CA ASP A 62 -28.22 -10.23 12.02
C ASP A 62 -29.38 -9.74 12.89
N VAL A 63 -29.24 -8.56 13.50
CA VAL A 63 -30.28 -7.97 14.36
C VAL A 63 -31.19 -7.11 13.50
N LEU A 64 -32.37 -7.64 13.18
CA LEU A 64 -33.35 -6.99 12.31
C LEU A 64 -34.26 -6.05 13.10
N ASP A 65 -34.46 -4.84 12.59
CA ASP A 65 -35.49 -3.93 13.09
C ASP A 65 -36.91 -4.41 12.67
N SER A 66 -37.94 -3.85 13.31
CA SER A 66 -39.36 -4.10 13.01
C SER A 66 -39.69 -3.98 11.51
N LYS A 67 -39.12 -2.97 10.84
CA LYS A 67 -39.28 -2.76 9.39
C LYS A 67 -38.66 -3.89 8.58
N ASP A 68 -37.44 -4.31 8.92
CA ASP A 68 -36.71 -5.36 8.21
C ASP A 68 -37.35 -6.73 8.43
N LYS A 69 -37.92 -6.98 9.61
CA LYS A 69 -38.73 -8.18 9.89
C LYS A 69 -39.96 -8.26 8.99
N SER A 70 -40.66 -7.15 8.79
CA SER A 70 -41.80 -7.09 7.86
C SER A 70 -41.38 -7.35 6.41
N LEU A 71 -40.19 -6.87 6.02
CA LEU A 71 -39.61 -7.12 4.71
C LEU A 71 -39.21 -8.59 4.51
N LYS A 72 -38.62 -9.23 5.53
CA LYS A 72 -38.32 -10.67 5.55
C LYS A 72 -39.57 -11.55 5.50
N GLN A 73 -40.70 -11.08 6.02
CA GLN A 73 -41.98 -11.78 5.87
C GLN A 73 -42.49 -11.70 4.43
N LYS A 74 -42.36 -10.53 3.78
CA LYS A 74 -42.71 -10.35 2.35
C LYS A 74 -41.81 -11.17 1.42
N GLU A 75 -40.53 -11.37 1.76
CA GLU A 75 -39.57 -12.20 1.00
C GLU A 75 -40.04 -13.64 0.83
N LYS A 76 -40.82 -14.18 1.78
CA LYS A 76 -41.37 -15.55 1.72
C LYS A 76 -42.49 -15.71 0.68
N GLY A 77 -43.09 -14.62 0.22
CA GLY A 77 -44.13 -14.61 -0.80
C GLY A 77 -43.57 -14.65 -2.23
N PRO A 78 -44.43 -14.54 -3.26
CA PRO A 78 -43.98 -14.51 -4.64
C PRO A 78 -43.14 -13.26 -4.89
N TRP A 79 -41.91 -13.44 -5.38
CA TRP A 79 -41.01 -12.32 -5.58
C TRP A 79 -41.58 -11.30 -6.55
N THR A 80 -42.41 -11.69 -7.52
CA THR A 80 -43.11 -10.76 -8.42
C THR A 80 -43.89 -9.66 -7.71
N ALA A 81 -44.37 -9.89 -6.48
CA ALA A 81 -45.08 -8.91 -5.66
C ALA A 81 -44.18 -7.91 -4.91
N LEU A 82 -42.86 -8.14 -4.83
CA LEU A 82 -41.92 -7.14 -4.33
C LEU A 82 -41.69 -6.07 -5.39
N SER A 83 -41.64 -4.80 -4.98
CA SER A 83 -41.35 -3.72 -5.93
C SER A 83 -39.93 -3.88 -6.51
N LYS A 84 -39.66 -3.31 -7.70
CA LYS A 84 -38.32 -3.38 -8.32
C LYS A 84 -37.26 -2.76 -7.42
N GLU A 85 -37.68 -1.73 -6.73
CA GLU A 85 -36.92 -1.04 -5.72
C GLU A 85 -36.68 -2.00 -4.53
N GLU A 86 -37.67 -2.78 -4.05
CA GLU A 86 -37.47 -3.77 -2.95
C GLU A 86 -36.57 -4.94 -3.36
N LYS A 87 -36.47 -5.21 -4.68
CA LYS A 87 -35.71 -6.33 -5.24
C LYS A 87 -34.23 -6.05 -5.33
N ILE A 88 -33.76 -5.15 -6.20
CA ILE A 88 -32.34 -4.90 -6.47
C ILE A 88 -32.27 -3.72 -7.47
N ALA A 89 -31.64 -2.60 -7.08
CA ALA A 89 -31.07 -1.65 -8.03
C ALA A 89 -29.77 -2.24 -8.58
N SER A 90 -29.87 -3.09 -9.60
CA SER A 90 -28.75 -3.52 -10.45
C SER A 90 -29.25 -3.77 -11.86
N SER A 91 -29.56 -2.68 -12.56
CA SER A 91 -29.46 -2.58 -14.02
C SER A 91 -29.33 -1.11 -14.36
N GLU A 92 -28.19 -0.71 -14.89
CA GLU A 92 -27.82 0.67 -15.20
C GLU A 92 -28.53 1.18 -16.47
N ASN A 93 -29.23 2.32 -16.42
CA ASN A 93 -28.90 3.54 -17.19
C ASN A 93 -29.97 4.67 -17.08
N VAL A 94 -29.51 5.82 -16.58
CA VAL A 94 -29.83 7.24 -16.87
C VAL A 94 -31.31 7.68 -17.03
N LEU A 95 -31.84 8.47 -16.08
CA LEU A 95 -31.95 9.94 -16.21
C LEU A 95 -32.62 10.57 -14.97
N SER A 96 -32.16 11.80 -14.73
CA SER A 96 -32.57 12.75 -13.70
C SER A 96 -34.06 12.75 -13.35
N HIS A 97 -34.38 12.68 -12.06
CA HIS A 97 -35.03 13.78 -11.35
C HIS A 97 -35.14 13.46 -9.86
N SER A 98 -34.75 14.44 -9.05
CA SER A 98 -34.82 14.45 -7.60
C SER A 98 -36.25 14.20 -7.10
N PHE A 99 -36.49 13.09 -6.38
CA PHE A 99 -37.50 13.05 -5.31
C PHE A 99 -37.34 11.77 -4.46
N SER A 100 -37.01 11.96 -3.18
CA SER A 100 -37.14 11.00 -2.06
C SER A 100 -36.78 9.53 -2.34
N PHE A 101 -35.49 9.20 -2.41
CA PHE A 101 -35.04 7.88 -2.85
C PHE A 101 -34.04 7.21 -1.88
N TYR A 102 -34.50 6.83 -0.70
CA TYR A 102 -33.81 5.83 0.13
C TYR A 102 -34.84 5.03 0.94
N SER A 103 -35.35 3.93 0.40
CA SER A 103 -35.94 2.89 1.27
C SER A 103 -35.66 1.46 0.77
N LEU A 104 -34.93 1.28 -0.33
CA LEU A 104 -35.15 0.11 -1.20
C LEU A 104 -33.87 -0.63 -1.58
N SER A 105 -32.69 -0.12 -1.23
CA SER A 105 -31.47 -0.94 -1.10
C SER A 105 -31.54 -1.99 0.02
N SER A 106 -32.69 -2.21 0.66
CA SER A 106 -32.82 -2.86 1.97
C SER A 106 -32.51 -4.35 1.95
N LEU A 107 -33.10 -5.16 1.07
CA LEU A 107 -32.98 -6.63 1.20
C LEU A 107 -31.57 -7.15 0.84
N TYR A 108 -30.97 -6.62 -0.23
CA TYR A 108 -29.58 -6.93 -0.57
C TYR A 108 -28.61 -6.39 0.48
N ARG A 109 -28.77 -5.13 0.93
CA ARG A 109 -27.89 -4.55 1.95
C ARG A 109 -28.12 -5.12 3.35
N LEU A 110 -29.19 -5.88 3.59
CA LEU A 110 -29.36 -6.67 4.82
C LEU A 110 -28.47 -7.92 4.81
N LYS A 111 -28.30 -8.56 3.65
CA LYS A 111 -27.51 -9.78 3.53
C LYS A 111 -26.04 -9.50 3.22
N PHE A 112 -25.75 -8.51 2.38
CA PHE A 112 -24.42 -8.19 1.89
C PHE A 112 -24.05 -6.74 2.14
N ASN A 113 -22.82 -6.49 2.59
CA ASN A 113 -22.31 -5.14 2.78
C ASN A 113 -21.92 -4.49 1.45
N HIS A 114 -21.06 -5.15 0.66
CA HIS A 114 -20.56 -4.63 -0.62
C HIS A 114 -21.13 -5.37 -1.83
N THR A 115 -21.29 -4.64 -2.93
CA THR A 115 -21.58 -5.24 -4.24
C THR A 115 -20.29 -5.70 -4.93
N TYR A 116 -20.37 -6.68 -5.83
CA TYR A 116 -19.22 -7.12 -6.64
C TYR A 116 -18.41 -5.99 -7.31
N PRO A 117 -19.02 -4.96 -7.94
CA PRO A 117 -18.25 -3.85 -8.48
C PRO A 117 -17.58 -2.98 -7.40
N GLU A 118 -18.20 -2.82 -6.23
CA GLU A 118 -17.56 -2.11 -5.10
C GLU A 118 -16.34 -2.89 -4.58
N MET A 119 -16.44 -4.22 -4.48
CA MET A 119 -15.33 -5.09 -4.05
C MET A 119 -14.19 -5.13 -5.06
N LYS A 120 -14.49 -5.05 -6.36
CA LYS A 120 -13.49 -5.03 -7.44
C LYS A 120 -12.87 -3.66 -7.68
N LYS A 121 -13.29 -2.62 -6.97
CA LYS A 121 -12.78 -1.26 -7.15
C LYS A 121 -11.26 -1.23 -6.89
N PRO A 122 -10.43 -0.83 -7.87
CA PRO A 122 -8.98 -0.79 -7.66
C PRO A 122 -8.59 0.32 -6.68
N SER A 123 -7.60 0.06 -5.83
CA SER A 123 -7.02 1.07 -4.94
C SER A 123 -5.86 1.81 -5.64
N HIS A 124 -5.61 3.06 -5.23
CA HIS A 124 -4.45 3.85 -5.70
C HIS A 124 -3.27 3.79 -4.73
N GLU A 125 -3.27 2.83 -3.81
CA GLU A 125 -2.24 2.67 -2.77
C GLU A 125 -0.86 2.37 -3.37
N TRP A 126 -0.79 1.79 -4.56
CA TRP A 126 0.47 1.58 -5.26
C TRP A 126 1.26 2.89 -5.46
N LYS A 127 0.56 4.02 -5.63
CA LYS A 127 1.19 5.35 -5.78
C LYS A 127 1.89 5.78 -4.50
N THR A 128 1.29 5.51 -3.34
CA THR A 128 1.89 5.87 -2.05
C THR A 128 3.05 4.94 -1.71
N VAL A 129 2.95 3.64 -2.05
CA VAL A 129 4.04 2.67 -1.90
C VAL A 129 5.26 3.08 -2.74
N ILE A 130 5.05 3.37 -4.03
CA ILE A 130 6.13 3.80 -4.92
C ILE A 130 6.72 5.15 -4.48
N GLY A 131 5.86 6.11 -4.13
CA GLY A 131 6.30 7.41 -3.62
C GLY A 131 7.17 7.28 -2.35
N GLY A 132 6.74 6.46 -1.40
CA GLY A 132 7.50 6.16 -0.18
C GLY A 132 8.87 5.55 -0.49
N MET A 133 8.93 4.57 -1.39
CA MET A 133 10.18 3.92 -1.81
C MET A 133 11.21 4.92 -2.36
N PHE A 134 10.77 5.83 -3.24
CA PHE A 134 11.67 6.84 -3.81
C PHE A 134 12.15 7.87 -2.79
N ILE A 135 11.33 8.22 -1.79
CA ILE A 135 11.77 9.09 -0.70
C ILE A 135 12.92 8.43 0.07
N PHE A 136 12.81 7.14 0.40
CA PHE A 136 13.88 6.42 1.09
C PHE A 136 15.14 6.30 0.23
N PHE A 137 15.02 5.99 -1.06
CA PHE A 137 16.19 5.99 -1.96
C PHE A 137 16.83 7.37 -2.10
N GLY A 138 16.03 8.45 -2.13
CA GLY A 138 16.55 9.81 -2.11
C GLY A 138 17.36 10.12 -0.85
N ILE A 139 16.84 9.74 0.32
CA ILE A 139 17.56 9.92 1.60
C ILE A 139 18.84 9.08 1.63
N THR A 140 18.79 7.82 1.20
CA THR A 140 19.99 6.97 1.11
C THR A 140 21.04 7.58 0.18
N GLY A 141 20.63 8.13 -0.97
CA GLY A 141 21.54 8.84 -1.88
C GLY A 141 22.23 10.04 -1.23
N LEU A 142 21.50 10.82 -0.43
CA LEU A 142 22.08 11.95 0.33
C LEU A 142 23.10 11.48 1.37
N VAL A 143 22.83 10.38 2.07
CA VAL A 143 23.77 9.79 3.03
C VAL A 143 25.04 9.31 2.34
N VAL A 144 24.93 8.63 1.20
CA VAL A 144 26.10 8.17 0.41
C VAL A 144 26.90 9.36 -0.11
N PHE A 145 26.24 10.43 -0.56
CA PHE A 145 26.91 11.65 -0.98
C PHE A 145 27.69 12.30 0.17
N TRP A 146 27.09 12.39 1.35
CA TRP A 146 27.75 12.92 2.56
C TRP A 146 28.97 12.07 2.96
N GLN A 147 28.84 10.74 2.92
CA GLN A 147 29.98 9.83 3.13
C GLN A 147 31.08 10.04 2.08
N GLY A 148 30.67 10.20 0.81
CA GLY A 148 31.50 10.59 -0.34
C GLY A 148 32.45 11.75 -0.07
N HIS A 149 31.89 12.83 0.48
CA HIS A 149 32.62 14.08 0.62
C HIS A 149 33.40 14.19 1.93
N TYR A 150 32.87 13.68 3.04
CA TYR A 150 33.45 13.90 4.38
C TYR A 150 34.13 12.69 5.01
N VAL A 151 33.78 11.46 4.61
CA VAL A 151 34.24 10.24 5.29
C VAL A 151 35.29 9.49 4.48
N TYR A 152 35.13 9.40 3.16
CA TYR A 152 36.05 8.63 2.35
C TYR A 152 37.40 9.33 2.15
N PRO A 153 38.52 8.60 2.26
CA PRO A 153 39.84 9.14 1.97
C PRO A 153 39.99 9.46 0.47
N PRO A 154 41.00 10.28 0.10
CA PRO A 154 41.28 10.53 -1.31
C PRO A 154 41.58 9.22 -2.04
N GLN A 155 41.11 9.13 -3.28
CA GLN A 155 41.35 7.99 -4.15
C GLN A 155 42.85 7.76 -4.33
N PRO A 156 43.35 6.51 -4.30
CA PRO A 156 44.78 6.27 -4.44
C PRO A 156 45.28 6.69 -5.82
N HIS A 157 46.55 7.08 -5.89
CA HIS A 157 47.17 7.62 -7.11
C HIS A 157 47.06 6.69 -8.34
N THR A 158 46.85 5.39 -8.12
CA THR A 158 46.70 4.37 -9.17
C THR A 158 45.47 4.56 -10.04
N PHE A 159 44.48 5.35 -9.58
CA PHE A 159 43.31 5.70 -10.36
C PHE A 159 43.48 6.98 -11.19
N GLY A 160 44.64 7.64 -11.13
CA GLY A 160 44.94 8.73 -12.06
C GLY A 160 44.98 8.23 -13.51
N GLU A 161 44.53 9.05 -14.46
CA GLU A 161 44.36 8.68 -15.87
C GLU A 161 45.64 8.13 -16.50
N GLU A 162 46.80 8.74 -16.20
CA GLU A 162 48.10 8.28 -16.71
C GLU A 162 48.46 6.89 -16.18
N TRP A 163 48.24 6.64 -14.88
CA TRP A 163 48.52 5.35 -14.27
C TRP A 163 47.58 4.27 -14.82
N GLN A 164 46.29 4.60 -14.98
CA GLN A 164 45.32 3.70 -15.60
C GLN A 164 45.72 3.36 -17.03
N ALA A 165 46.13 4.34 -17.84
CA ALA A 165 46.60 4.10 -19.20
C ALA A 165 47.84 3.18 -19.23
N LYS A 166 48.84 3.44 -18.38
CA LYS A 166 50.02 2.57 -18.25
C LYS A 166 49.65 1.17 -17.77
N GLN A 167 48.70 1.05 -16.84
CA GLN A 167 48.23 -0.23 -16.33
C GLN A 167 47.47 -1.01 -17.41
N VAL A 168 46.61 -0.36 -18.18
CA VAL A 168 45.91 -0.93 -19.33
C VAL A 168 46.92 -1.42 -20.37
N GLN A 169 47.90 -0.58 -20.73
CA GLN A 169 48.96 -0.97 -21.66
C GLN A 169 49.71 -2.22 -21.16
N ARG A 170 50.13 -2.23 -19.89
CA ARG A 170 50.78 -3.39 -19.27
C ARG A 170 49.89 -4.64 -19.31
N MET A 171 48.59 -4.52 -19.06
CA MET A 171 47.65 -5.64 -19.13
C MET A 171 47.52 -6.20 -20.55
N LEU A 172 47.53 -5.34 -21.55
CA LEU A 172 47.51 -5.73 -22.96
C LEU A 172 48.84 -6.41 -23.37
N ASP A 173 49.97 -5.87 -22.91
CA ASP A 173 51.30 -6.43 -23.17
C ASP A 173 51.45 -7.82 -22.53
N MET A 174 50.93 -8.01 -21.32
CA MET A 174 50.88 -9.31 -20.63
C MET A 174 49.78 -10.23 -21.16
N ARG A 175 48.95 -9.78 -22.11
CA ARG A 175 47.81 -10.52 -22.68
C ARG A 175 46.87 -11.08 -21.61
N VAL A 176 46.45 -10.25 -20.67
CA VAL A 176 45.48 -10.65 -19.63
C VAL A 176 44.16 -11.10 -20.26
N ASN A 177 43.72 -12.32 -19.96
CA ASN A 177 42.49 -12.96 -20.46
C ASN A 177 42.32 -12.84 -21.99
N PRO A 178 43.16 -13.53 -22.79
CA PRO A 178 43.26 -13.30 -24.23
C PRO A 178 42.21 -14.00 -25.10
N ILE A 179 41.42 -14.94 -24.55
CA ILE A 179 40.46 -15.73 -25.33
C ILE A 179 39.09 -15.02 -25.43
N GLU A 180 38.49 -14.67 -24.29
CA GLU A 180 37.15 -14.06 -24.23
C GLU A 180 37.13 -12.73 -23.45
N GLY A 181 38.21 -12.43 -22.73
CA GLY A 181 38.24 -11.35 -21.74
C GLY A 181 38.81 -10.04 -22.29
N PHE A 182 39.63 -9.40 -21.47
CA PHE A 182 40.12 -8.05 -21.70
C PHE A 182 40.96 -7.92 -22.98
N SER A 183 42.04 -8.69 -23.08
CA SER A 183 42.95 -8.62 -24.24
C SER A 183 42.34 -9.15 -25.53
N ALA A 184 41.32 -10.02 -25.44
CA ALA A 184 40.57 -10.50 -26.61
C ALA A 184 39.89 -9.36 -27.37
N LYS A 185 39.50 -8.29 -26.66
CA LYS A 185 38.81 -7.10 -27.19
C LYS A 185 39.76 -6.04 -27.75
N TRP A 186 41.07 -6.26 -27.70
CA TRP A 186 42.06 -5.33 -28.26
C TRP A 186 42.60 -5.84 -29.60
N ASP A 187 42.65 -4.96 -30.60
CA ASP A 187 43.28 -5.24 -31.88
C ASP A 187 44.77 -4.87 -31.82
N TYR A 188 45.62 -5.90 -31.66
CA TYR A 188 47.06 -5.74 -31.61
C TYR A 188 47.69 -5.28 -32.93
N LYS A 189 47.00 -5.44 -34.08
CA LYS A 189 47.52 -5.00 -35.38
C LYS A 189 47.34 -3.49 -35.54
N ASN A 190 46.13 -3.01 -35.27
CA ASN A 190 45.75 -1.62 -35.46
C ASN A 190 45.93 -0.76 -34.20
N LYS A 191 46.33 -1.37 -33.07
CA LYS A 191 46.49 -0.71 -31.76
C LYS A 191 45.25 0.09 -31.34
N GLN A 192 44.09 -0.53 -31.45
CA GLN A 192 42.80 0.05 -31.07
C GLN A 192 41.88 -1.01 -30.44
N TRP A 193 40.85 -0.58 -29.70
CA TRP A 193 39.80 -1.48 -29.24
C TRP A 193 39.01 -2.03 -30.44
N LYS A 194 38.72 -3.33 -30.43
CA LYS A 194 37.92 -4.01 -31.46
C LYS A 194 36.47 -3.57 -31.43
#